data_AF-A0A928NNN8-F1
#
_entry.id   AF-A0A928NNN8-F1
#
_cell.length_a   1.000
_cell.length_b   1.000
_cell.length_c   1.000
_cell.angle_alpha   90.00
_cell.angle_beta   90.00
_cell.angle_gamma   90.00
#
_symmetry.space_group_name_H-M   'P 1'
#
loop_
_entity.id
_entity.type
_entity.pdbx_description
1 polymer ?
#
loop_
_entity_poly.entity_id
_entity_poly.type
_entity_poly.pdbx_seq_one_letter_code
_entity_poly.pdbx_strand_id
1 'polypeptide(L)'
;MFIIVMAILILFAYSLIESGKKTIKDEEEKQKYTESLEYYRNKNHTYEQQKNVYLDNNATESFNVEAYNRKNASMIQDFERKYDLTTVESILSIPVPSHKQTTEPYSVVSVPEQILQKKATQYSKENKMDLAIACLKKSNEFMKKSFYAYQIKDYNRLVDFLYKAGRFEEAKTEQQKIYLYFGKDEIQVLKELMQNLPTQSERNEYYKNIIVPAIEEKADRQDYYWILEHLPESAPKSFGGYRRMKKANTENYLKLVQKVNNKKAIYKKQ
;
A
#
# COMPACT_ATOMS: atom_id res chain seq x y z
N MET A 1 -28.31 30.06 -58.70
CA MET A 1 -26.95 30.55 -58.35
C MET A 1 -26.91 31.24 -56.98
N PHE A 2 -27.94 32.02 -56.57
CA PHE A 2 -27.97 32.70 -55.26
C PHE A 2 -28.03 31.79 -54.01
N ILE A 3 -28.72 30.64 -54.09
CA ILE A 3 -28.88 29.74 -52.94
C ILE A 3 -27.56 29.06 -52.54
N ILE A 4 -26.68 28.78 -53.51
CA ILE A 4 -25.40 28.11 -53.27
C ILE A 4 -24.40 29.06 -52.59
N VAL A 5 -24.42 30.35 -52.95
CA VAL A 5 -23.53 31.37 -52.34
C VAL A 5 -23.89 31.63 -50.87
N MET A 6 -25.18 31.61 -50.51
CA MET A 6 -25.59 31.77 -49.11
C MET A 6 -25.24 30.57 -48.23
N ALA A 7 -25.35 29.35 -48.75
CA ALA A 7 -24.98 28.15 -48.00
C ALA A 7 -23.48 28.10 -47.66
N ILE A 8 -22.62 28.56 -48.58
CA ILE A 8 -21.17 28.63 -48.37
C ILE A 8 -20.81 29.68 -47.31
N LEU A 9 -21.49 30.83 -47.30
CA LEU A 9 -21.26 31.88 -46.28
C LEU A 9 -21.69 31.44 -44.87
N ILE A 10 -22.77 30.69 -44.74
CA ILE A 10 -23.23 30.15 -43.45
C ILE A 10 -22.26 29.08 -42.92
N LEU A 11 -21.77 28.19 -43.79
CA LEU A 11 -20.77 27.18 -43.41
C LEU A 11 -19.42 27.80 -43.02
N PHE A 12 -19.00 28.87 -43.70
CA PHE A 12 -17.76 29.59 -43.37
C PHE A 12 -17.87 30.35 -42.03
N ALA A 13 -19.02 30.98 -41.77
CA ALA A 13 -19.29 31.63 -40.49
C ALA A 13 -19.34 30.62 -39.33
N TYR A 14 -19.95 29.44 -39.53
CA TYR A 14 -19.99 28.39 -38.52
C TYR A 14 -18.60 27.85 -38.19
N SER A 15 -17.74 27.65 -39.21
CA SER A 15 -16.35 27.23 -39.06
C SER A 15 -15.49 28.27 -38.30
N LEU A 16 -15.68 29.57 -38.57
CA LEU A 16 -15.01 30.66 -37.84
C LEU A 16 -15.48 30.77 -36.37
N ILE A 17 -16.76 30.50 -36.10
CA ILE A 17 -17.30 30.48 -34.73
C ILE A 17 -16.79 29.24 -33.96
N GLU A 18 -16.69 28.07 -34.60
CA GLU A 18 -16.13 26.88 -33.96
C GLU A 18 -14.61 26.99 -33.72
N SER A 19 -13.86 27.56 -34.66
CA SER A 19 -12.42 27.78 -34.48
C SER A 19 -12.15 28.77 -33.34
N GLY A 20 -12.93 29.87 -33.26
CA GLY A 20 -12.88 30.82 -32.14
C GLY A 20 -13.26 30.24 -30.78
N LYS A 21 -14.28 29.36 -30.72
CA LYS A 21 -14.66 28.65 -29.47
C LYS A 21 -13.59 27.67 -29.00
N LYS A 22 -12.87 27.04 -29.93
CA LYS A 22 -11.78 26.10 -29.61
C LYS A 22 -10.56 26.83 -29.05
N THR A 23 -10.14 27.96 -29.64
CA THR A 23 -9.05 28.78 -29.10
C THR A 23 -9.38 29.39 -27.74
N ILE A 24 -10.61 29.88 -27.52
CA ILE A 24 -11.02 30.43 -26.22
C ILE A 24 -11.00 29.34 -25.13
N LYS A 25 -11.45 28.12 -25.45
CA LYS A 25 -11.43 27.00 -24.50
C LYS A 25 -10.01 26.53 -24.18
N ASP A 26 -9.11 26.53 -25.17
CA ASP A 26 -7.70 26.20 -24.99
C ASP A 26 -6.95 27.29 -24.19
N GLU A 27 -7.32 28.57 -24.33
CA GLU A 27 -6.79 29.68 -23.53
C GLU A 27 -7.30 29.66 -22.09
N GLU A 28 -8.60 29.38 -21.87
CA GLU A 28 -9.15 29.18 -20.52
C GLU A 28 -8.53 27.97 -19.80
N GLU A 29 -8.25 26.88 -20.50
CA GLU A 29 -7.58 25.70 -19.93
C GLU A 29 -6.11 25.98 -19.61
N LYS A 30 -5.39 26.73 -20.47
CA LYS A 30 -4.02 27.20 -20.18
C LYS A 30 -3.98 28.15 -18.99
N GLN A 31 -4.96 29.05 -18.87
CA GLN A 31 -5.05 29.97 -17.76
C GLN A 31 -5.34 29.22 -16.45
N LYS A 32 -6.29 28.28 -16.45
CA LYS A 32 -6.55 27.39 -15.29
C LYS A 32 -5.34 26.55 -14.91
N TYR A 33 -4.58 26.05 -15.89
CA TYR A 33 -3.34 25.30 -15.63
C TYR A 33 -2.26 26.20 -15.00
N THR A 34 -2.11 27.43 -15.49
CA THR A 34 -1.14 28.41 -14.97
C THR A 34 -1.49 28.86 -13.56
N GLU A 35 -2.77 29.17 -13.29
CA GLU A 35 -3.28 29.49 -11.95
C GLU A 35 -3.08 28.31 -10.97
N SER A 36 -3.27 27.07 -11.44
CA SER A 36 -3.00 25.88 -10.62
C SER A 36 -1.51 25.74 -10.29
N LEU A 37 -0.60 25.98 -11.25
CA LEU A 37 0.84 25.92 -11.03
C LEU A 37 1.31 27.00 -10.06
N GLU A 38 0.76 28.22 -10.14
CA GLU A 38 1.04 29.29 -9.19
C GLU A 38 0.51 28.96 -7.79
N TYR A 39 -0.70 28.38 -7.68
CA TYR A 39 -1.23 27.89 -6.41
C TYR A 39 -0.31 26.85 -5.77
N TYR A 40 0.17 25.86 -6.53
CA TYR A 40 1.09 24.84 -6.02
C TYR A 40 2.47 25.40 -5.69
N ARG A 41 3.00 26.33 -6.50
CA ARG A 41 4.27 27.01 -6.24
C ARG A 41 4.19 27.81 -4.94
N ASN A 42 3.10 28.55 -4.73
CA ASN A 42 2.87 29.33 -3.51
C ASN A 42 2.66 28.42 -2.30
N LYS A 43 1.87 27.34 -2.42
CA LYS A 43 1.65 26.36 -1.35
C LYS A 43 2.95 25.64 -0.94
N ASN A 44 3.80 25.28 -1.91
CA ASN A 44 5.12 24.71 -1.64
C ASN A 44 6.06 25.72 -0.97
N HIS A 45 6.00 26.99 -1.37
CA HIS A 45 6.75 28.06 -0.71
C HIS A 45 6.28 28.27 0.74
N THR A 46 4.97 28.25 0.99
CA THR A 46 4.39 28.31 2.34
C THR A 46 4.77 27.08 3.17
N TYR A 47 4.81 25.89 2.56
CA TYR A 47 5.25 24.66 3.22
C TYR A 47 6.73 24.72 3.61
N GLU A 48 7.62 25.16 2.71
CA GLU A 48 9.04 25.33 3.03
C GLU A 48 9.26 26.42 4.08
N GLN A 49 8.49 27.52 4.06
CA GLN A 49 8.51 28.53 5.13
C GLN A 49 8.04 27.96 6.47
N GLN A 50 6.94 27.20 6.50
CA GLN A 50 6.43 26.55 7.72
C GLN A 50 7.41 25.49 8.25
N LYS A 51 8.05 24.74 7.37
CA LYS A 51 9.10 23.77 7.69
C LYS A 51 10.35 24.45 8.25
N ASN A 52 10.79 25.56 7.67
CA ASN A 52 11.93 26.34 8.19
C ASN A 52 11.62 26.96 9.56
N VAL A 53 10.40 27.46 9.77
CA VAL A 53 9.93 27.92 11.09
C VAL A 53 9.87 26.77 12.10
N TYR A 54 9.50 25.56 11.68
CA TYR A 54 9.51 24.37 12.55
C TYR A 54 10.92 23.88 12.87
N LEU A 55 11.87 24.04 11.95
CA LEU A 55 13.28 23.67 12.15
C LEU A 55 14.02 24.68 13.04
N ASP A 56 13.79 25.98 12.86
CA ASP A 56 14.37 27.03 13.70
C ASP A 56 13.83 26.99 15.14
N ASN A 57 12.54 26.68 15.31
CA ASN A 57 11.92 26.58 16.65
C ASN A 57 12.22 25.26 17.39
N ASN A 58 12.73 24.22 16.70
CA ASN A 58 13.14 22.94 17.29
C ASN A 58 14.66 22.75 17.34
N ALA A 59 15.45 23.83 17.22
CA ALA A 59 16.90 23.81 17.36
C ALA A 59 17.35 23.68 18.84
N THR A 60 16.68 22.85 19.65
CA THR A 60 17.12 22.50 21.01
C THR A 60 17.00 20.98 21.24
N GLU A 61 18.18 20.39 21.43
CA GLU A 61 18.55 18.98 21.57
C GLU A 61 18.70 18.15 20.28
N SER A 62 19.95 18.01 19.85
CA SER A 62 20.38 16.98 18.90
C SER A 62 19.86 15.61 19.35
N PHE A 63 19.07 14.95 18.51
CA PHE A 63 18.55 13.60 18.76
C PHE A 63 19.71 12.64 19.07
N ASN A 64 19.77 12.16 20.32
CA ASN A 64 20.81 11.23 20.75
C ASN A 64 20.50 9.81 20.24
N VAL A 65 20.99 9.52 19.03
CA VAL A 65 20.83 8.23 18.34
C VAL A 65 21.31 7.06 19.21
N GLU A 66 22.41 7.21 19.94
CA GLU A 66 22.94 6.14 20.77
C GLU A 66 22.05 5.83 21.96
N ALA A 67 21.56 6.85 22.67
CA ALA A 67 20.65 6.67 23.78
C ALA A 67 19.34 6.02 23.33
N TYR A 68 18.82 6.43 22.17
CA TYR A 68 17.67 5.80 21.54
C TYR A 68 17.93 4.32 21.22
N ASN A 69 19.05 4.00 20.57
CA ASN A 69 19.40 2.64 20.20
C ASN A 69 19.60 1.75 21.44
N ARG A 70 20.26 2.25 22.48
CA ARG A 70 20.44 1.54 23.77
C ARG A 70 19.08 1.24 24.41
N LYS A 71 18.20 2.23 24.51
CA LYS A 71 16.86 2.04 25.09
C LYS A 71 16.04 1.04 24.27
N ASN A 72 16.07 1.15 22.94
CA ASN A 72 15.35 0.24 22.06
C ASN A 72 15.88 -1.20 22.15
N ALA A 73 17.21 -1.38 22.25
CA ALA A 73 17.82 -2.70 22.46
C ALA A 73 17.44 -3.29 23.82
N SER A 74 17.45 -2.48 24.89
CA SER A 74 16.99 -2.91 26.22
C SER A 74 15.55 -3.40 26.18
N MET A 75 14.64 -2.64 25.56
CA MET A 75 13.22 -3.02 25.44
C MET A 75 13.03 -4.35 24.70
N ILE A 76 13.80 -4.58 23.63
CA ILE A 76 13.79 -5.86 22.90
C ILE A 76 14.28 -6.99 23.82
N GLN A 77 15.41 -6.79 24.50
CA GLN A 77 15.98 -7.80 25.40
C GLN A 77 15.06 -8.11 26.57
N ASP A 78 14.42 -7.11 27.17
CA ASP A 78 13.48 -7.29 28.27
C ASP A 78 12.24 -8.09 27.81
N PHE A 79 11.75 -7.82 26.60
CA PHE A 79 10.67 -8.59 26.00
C PHE A 79 11.08 -10.04 25.73
N GLU A 80 12.26 -10.26 25.14
CA GLU A 80 12.79 -11.60 24.83
C GLU A 80 13.19 -12.38 26.10
N ARG A 81 13.53 -11.71 27.19
CA ARG A 81 13.76 -12.34 28.50
C ARG A 81 12.44 -12.74 29.17
N LYS A 82 11.42 -11.92 29.00
CA LYS A 82 10.10 -12.15 29.62
C LYS A 82 9.29 -13.24 28.91
N TYR A 83 9.42 -13.33 27.59
CA TYR A 83 8.63 -14.26 26.77
C TYR A 83 9.53 -15.14 25.92
N ASP A 84 9.30 -16.44 25.99
CA ASP A 84 9.93 -17.40 25.10
C ASP A 84 9.38 -17.25 23.67
N LEU A 85 10.25 -16.88 22.74
CA LEU A 85 9.93 -16.73 21.32
C LEU A 85 10.44 -17.92 20.48
N THR A 86 10.82 -19.04 21.09
CA THR A 86 11.45 -20.17 20.40
C THR A 86 10.48 -21.29 20.02
N THR A 87 9.25 -21.28 20.55
CA THR A 87 8.19 -22.22 20.18
C THR A 87 6.91 -21.49 19.74
N VAL A 88 6.09 -22.17 18.93
CA VAL A 88 4.82 -21.61 18.45
C VAL A 88 3.86 -21.39 19.63
N GLU A 89 3.72 -22.38 20.50
CA GLU A 89 2.87 -22.34 21.68
C GLU A 89 3.24 -21.16 22.61
N SER A 90 4.52 -20.99 22.93
CA SER A 90 4.99 -19.90 23.79
C SER A 90 4.63 -18.53 23.17
N ILE A 91 4.91 -18.32 21.88
CA ILE A 91 4.58 -17.05 21.19
C ILE A 91 3.08 -16.77 21.20
N LEU A 92 2.26 -17.78 20.92
CA LEU A 92 0.80 -17.61 20.86
C LEU A 92 0.17 -17.44 22.24
N SER A 93 0.83 -17.90 23.31
CA SER A 93 0.39 -17.69 24.70
C SER A 93 0.69 -16.30 25.26
N ILE A 94 1.49 -15.47 24.56
CA ILE A 94 1.83 -14.13 25.06
C ILE A 94 0.55 -13.33 25.32
N PRO A 95 0.36 -12.80 26.55
CA PRO A 95 -0.84 -12.07 26.91
C PRO A 95 -0.89 -10.73 26.16
N VAL A 96 -2.05 -10.45 25.57
CA VAL A 96 -2.35 -9.20 24.88
C VAL A 96 -3.25 -8.35 25.77
N PRO A 97 -3.08 -7.02 25.82
CA PRO A 97 -3.95 -6.15 26.59
C PRO A 97 -5.44 -6.37 26.25
N SER A 98 -6.29 -6.41 27.29
CA SER A 98 -7.74 -6.57 27.13
C SER A 98 -8.37 -5.36 26.42
N HIS A 99 -7.84 -4.17 26.69
CA HIS A 99 -8.36 -2.89 26.22
C HIS A 99 -7.40 -2.20 25.26
N LYS A 100 -7.94 -1.31 24.43
CA LYS A 100 -7.12 -0.49 23.55
C LYS A 100 -6.31 0.50 24.38
N GLN A 101 -5.02 0.62 24.08
CA GLN A 101 -4.13 1.58 24.72
C GLN A 101 -4.51 3.00 24.29
N THR A 102 -4.67 3.89 25.28
CA THR A 102 -5.02 5.31 25.07
C THR A 102 -3.87 6.24 25.39
N THR A 103 -2.90 5.77 26.17
CA THR A 103 -1.70 6.52 26.52
C THR A 103 -0.66 6.37 25.44
N GLU A 104 -0.19 7.50 24.92
CA GLU A 104 0.92 7.53 23.99
C GLU A 104 2.18 6.92 24.65
N PRO A 105 2.93 6.06 23.95
CA PRO A 105 4.19 5.56 24.46
C PRO A 105 5.17 6.71 24.69
N TYR A 106 5.77 6.75 25.89
CA TYR A 106 6.75 7.79 26.32
C TYR A 106 8.00 7.91 25.40
N SER A 107 8.16 7.04 24.40
CA SER A 107 9.19 7.17 23.35
C SER A 107 8.88 6.27 22.15
N VAL A 108 9.46 6.58 20.98
CA VAL A 108 9.39 5.76 19.73
C VAL A 108 10.26 4.48 19.82
N VAL A 109 10.29 3.82 20.97
CA VAL A 109 10.97 2.52 21.12
C VAL A 109 10.07 1.40 20.62
N SER A 110 10.67 0.25 20.26
CA SER A 110 9.91 -0.88 19.74
C SER A 110 8.89 -1.36 20.78
N VAL A 111 7.61 -1.26 20.43
CA VAL A 111 6.49 -1.88 21.16
C VAL A 111 6.37 -3.37 20.83
N PRO A 112 5.67 -4.19 21.64
CA PRO A 112 5.59 -5.64 21.45
C PRO A 112 5.28 -6.11 20.01
N GLU A 113 4.30 -5.51 19.35
CA GLU A 113 3.95 -5.84 17.95
C GLU A 113 5.10 -5.58 16.99
N GLN A 114 5.88 -4.52 17.19
CA GLN A 114 7.03 -4.20 16.35
C GLN A 114 8.20 -5.17 16.61
N ILE A 115 8.40 -5.58 17.86
CA ILE A 115 9.40 -6.60 18.23
C ILE A 115 9.05 -7.92 17.55
N LEU A 116 7.80 -8.37 17.66
CA LEU A 116 7.30 -9.58 17.00
C LEU A 116 7.42 -9.50 15.48
N GLN A 117 7.12 -8.35 14.87
CA GLN A 117 7.30 -8.14 13.43
C GLN A 117 8.76 -8.24 12.98
N LYS A 118 9.72 -7.76 13.78
CA LYS A 118 11.16 -7.91 13.52
C LYS A 118 11.58 -9.37 13.65
N LYS A 119 11.11 -10.06 14.71
CA LYS A 119 11.37 -11.49 14.92
C LYS A 119 10.82 -12.35 13.79
N ALA A 120 9.64 -12.04 13.29
CA ALA A 120 9.06 -12.72 12.12
C ALA A 120 9.95 -12.58 10.87
N THR A 121 10.54 -11.40 10.64
CA THR A 121 11.51 -11.22 9.54
C THR A 121 12.73 -12.10 9.73
N GLN A 122 13.27 -12.16 10.95
CA GLN A 122 14.42 -12.99 11.28
C GLN A 122 14.10 -14.47 11.03
N TYR A 123 13.01 -14.98 11.59
CA TYR A 123 12.62 -16.39 11.42
C TYR A 123 12.31 -16.75 9.97
N SER A 124 11.72 -15.85 9.18
CA SER A 124 11.54 -16.08 7.76
C SER A 124 12.87 -16.20 7.01
N LYS A 125 13.88 -15.39 7.36
CA LYS A 125 15.24 -15.52 6.78
C LYS A 125 15.92 -16.83 7.18
N GLU A 126 15.63 -17.33 8.37
CA GLU A 126 16.10 -18.62 8.88
C GLU A 126 15.27 -19.82 8.40
N ASN A 127 14.31 -19.62 7.49
CA ASN A 127 13.35 -20.63 7.02
C ASN A 127 12.47 -21.25 8.12
N LYS A 128 12.35 -20.61 9.28
CA LYS A 128 11.48 -21.01 10.39
C LYS A 128 10.10 -20.38 10.24
N MET A 129 9.39 -20.73 9.15
CA MET A 129 8.13 -20.08 8.77
C MET A 129 7.04 -20.20 9.84
N ASP A 130 6.99 -21.31 10.57
CA ASP A 130 5.98 -21.53 11.62
C ASP A 130 6.12 -20.53 12.77
N LEU A 131 7.34 -20.30 13.25
CA LEU A 131 7.64 -19.27 14.25
C LEU A 131 7.38 -17.87 13.71
N ALA A 132 7.73 -17.62 12.45
CA ALA A 132 7.49 -16.33 11.81
C ALA A 132 5.99 -16.00 11.73
N ILE A 133 5.17 -16.98 11.35
CA ILE A 133 3.71 -16.88 11.30
C ILE A 133 3.15 -16.70 12.71
N ALA A 134 3.63 -17.43 13.71
CA ALA A 134 3.21 -17.28 15.11
C ALA A 134 3.46 -15.85 15.61
N CYS A 135 4.65 -15.29 15.34
CA CYS A 135 4.96 -13.90 15.67
C CYS A 135 4.00 -12.91 15.01
N LEU A 136 3.66 -13.10 13.72
CA LEU A 136 2.75 -12.20 13.01
C LEU A 136 1.30 -12.31 13.50
N LYS A 137 0.83 -13.53 13.83
CA LYS A 137 -0.49 -13.72 14.46
C LYS A 137 -0.58 -12.94 15.77
N LYS A 138 0.39 -13.14 16.66
CA LYS A 138 0.43 -12.43 17.93
C LYS A 138 0.60 -10.92 17.74
N SER A 139 1.42 -10.49 16.78
CA SER A 139 1.54 -9.08 16.41
C SER A 139 0.20 -8.49 15.99
N ASN A 140 -0.59 -9.17 15.15
CA ASN A 140 -1.92 -8.71 14.74
C ASN A 140 -2.86 -8.55 15.93
N GLU A 141 -2.78 -9.42 16.95
CA GLU A 141 -3.56 -9.25 18.18
C GLU A 141 -3.14 -7.99 18.96
N PHE A 142 -1.83 -7.74 19.12
CA PHE A 142 -1.33 -6.51 19.74
C PHE A 142 -1.71 -5.26 18.96
N MET A 143 -1.59 -5.27 17.63
CA MET A 143 -1.94 -4.11 16.78
C MET A 143 -3.40 -3.68 16.95
N LYS A 144 -4.34 -4.61 17.17
CA LYS A 144 -5.76 -4.29 17.45
C LYS A 144 -5.96 -3.50 18.75
N LYS A 145 -5.02 -3.65 19.69
CA LYS A 145 -5.05 -3.05 21.03
C LYS A 145 -4.02 -1.93 21.17
N SER A 146 -3.21 -1.69 20.15
CA SER A 146 -2.17 -0.68 20.16
C SER A 146 -2.76 0.73 20.21
N PHE A 147 -1.96 1.63 20.74
CA PHE A 147 -2.17 3.07 20.61
C PHE A 147 -2.08 3.47 19.12
N TYR A 148 -1.18 2.84 18.36
CA TYR A 148 -0.92 3.17 16.96
C TYR A 148 -2.05 2.73 16.03
N ALA A 149 -2.35 3.58 15.03
CA ALA A 149 -3.35 3.31 14.00
C ALA A 149 -2.74 2.55 12.81
N TYR A 150 -2.59 1.23 12.97
CA TYR A 150 -2.11 0.34 11.91
C TYR A 150 -3.10 0.23 10.74
N GLN A 151 -2.53 0.13 9.53
CA GLN A 151 -3.27 0.05 8.27
C GLN A 151 -3.51 -1.41 7.87
N ILE A 152 -4.49 -1.67 6.98
CA ILE A 152 -4.81 -3.02 6.49
C ILE A 152 -3.56 -3.77 5.99
N LYS A 153 -2.68 -3.08 5.26
CA LYS A 153 -1.43 -3.64 4.72
C LYS A 153 -0.50 -4.19 5.81
N ASP A 154 -0.53 -3.63 7.02
CA ASP A 154 0.33 -4.05 8.13
C ASP A 154 -0.13 -5.43 8.65
N TYR A 155 -1.45 -5.67 8.67
CA TYR A 155 -2.05 -6.97 9.03
C TYR A 155 -1.85 -8.03 7.93
N ASN A 156 -1.92 -7.63 6.66
CA ASN A 156 -1.77 -8.54 5.52
C ASN A 156 -0.38 -9.16 5.41
N ARG A 157 0.61 -8.62 6.12
CA ARG A 157 1.92 -9.26 6.21
C ARG A 157 1.83 -10.71 6.69
N LEU A 158 0.86 -11.03 7.56
CA LEU A 158 0.55 -12.40 7.96
C LEU A 158 0.05 -13.24 6.78
N VAL A 159 -0.88 -12.70 5.98
CA VAL A 159 -1.42 -13.36 4.78
C VAL A 159 -0.28 -13.68 3.79
N ASP A 160 0.60 -12.71 3.53
CA ASP A 160 1.78 -12.91 2.67
C ASP A 160 2.65 -14.09 3.15
N PHE A 161 2.84 -14.25 4.46
CA PHE A 161 3.66 -15.32 5.04
C PHE A 161 2.94 -16.67 4.99
N LEU A 162 1.63 -16.71 5.17
CA LEU A 162 0.83 -17.92 5.03
C LEU A 162 0.89 -18.45 3.59
N TYR A 163 0.76 -17.58 2.58
CA TYR A 163 0.95 -17.97 1.17
C TYR A 163 2.35 -18.51 0.89
N LYS A 164 3.39 -17.85 1.41
CA LYS A 164 4.78 -18.33 1.24
C LYS A 164 5.04 -19.68 1.91
N ALA A 165 4.32 -19.98 3.00
CA ALA A 165 4.41 -21.26 3.70
C ALA A 165 3.49 -22.35 3.11
N GLY A 166 2.78 -22.08 2.00
CA GLY A 166 1.85 -23.03 1.39
C GLY A 166 0.53 -23.21 2.16
N ARG A 167 0.23 -22.35 3.13
CA ARG A 167 -0.95 -22.43 3.99
C ARG A 167 -2.12 -21.64 3.41
N PHE A 168 -2.56 -22.02 2.21
CA PHE A 168 -3.46 -21.21 1.38
C PHE A 168 -4.85 -20.96 1.97
N GLU A 169 -5.49 -22.00 2.51
CA GLU A 169 -6.82 -21.87 3.14
C GLU A 169 -6.78 -21.00 4.41
N GLU A 170 -5.72 -21.15 5.19
CA GLU A 170 -5.47 -20.29 6.35
C GLU A 170 -5.28 -18.83 5.92
N ALA A 171 -4.53 -18.58 4.84
CA ALA A 171 -4.31 -17.25 4.29
C ALA A 171 -5.61 -16.58 3.83
N LYS A 172 -6.46 -17.31 3.10
CA LYS A 172 -7.78 -16.83 2.63
C LYS A 172 -8.68 -16.48 3.81
N THR A 173 -8.73 -17.36 4.82
CA THR A 173 -9.50 -17.16 6.06
C THR A 173 -9.02 -15.93 6.81
N GLU A 174 -7.72 -15.75 6.97
CA GLU A 174 -7.15 -14.61 7.70
C GLU A 174 -7.38 -13.29 6.95
N GLN A 175 -7.26 -13.28 5.61
CA GLN A 175 -7.57 -12.12 4.79
C GLN A 175 -9.01 -11.64 4.99
N GLN A 176 -9.97 -12.58 5.03
CA GLN A 176 -11.38 -12.26 5.29
C GLN A 176 -11.59 -11.69 6.70
N LYS A 177 -10.92 -12.25 7.73
CA LYS A 177 -10.98 -11.72 9.10
C LYS A 177 -10.44 -10.29 9.17
N ILE A 178 -9.36 -9.99 8.45
CA ILE A 178 -8.80 -8.64 8.36
C ILE A 178 -9.81 -7.69 7.73
N TYR A 179 -10.39 -8.04 6.57
CA TYR A 179 -11.38 -7.19 5.92
C TYR A 179 -12.65 -6.99 6.76
N LEU A 180 -13.11 -8.04 7.46
CA LEU A 180 -14.23 -7.93 8.38
C LEU A 180 -13.92 -6.99 9.55
N TYR A 181 -12.70 -7.06 10.10
CA TYR A 181 -12.28 -6.18 11.19
C TYR A 181 -12.25 -4.69 10.78
N PHE A 182 -11.79 -4.38 9.57
CA PHE A 182 -11.77 -3.02 9.05
C PHE A 182 -13.11 -2.56 8.44
N GLY A 183 -13.99 -3.51 8.11
CA GLY A 183 -15.25 -3.27 7.40
C GLY A 183 -15.08 -2.90 5.92
N LYS A 184 -13.86 -3.03 5.38
CA LYS A 184 -13.48 -2.62 4.02
C LYS A 184 -12.13 -3.20 3.61
N ASP A 185 -11.87 -3.21 2.31
CA ASP A 185 -10.57 -3.55 1.74
C ASP A 185 -9.69 -2.31 1.53
N GLU A 186 -8.43 -2.53 1.14
CA GLU A 186 -7.44 -1.47 0.93
C GLU A 186 -7.87 -0.48 -0.14
N ILE A 187 -8.50 -0.96 -1.22
CA ILE A 187 -8.91 -0.12 -2.35
C ILE A 187 -10.07 0.77 -1.92
N GLN A 188 -11.00 0.25 -1.12
CA GLN A 188 -12.09 1.02 -0.57
C GLN A 188 -11.58 2.11 0.39
N VAL A 189 -10.62 1.80 1.27
CA VAL A 189 -9.97 2.83 2.11
C VAL A 189 -9.40 3.96 1.25
N LEU A 190 -8.68 3.63 0.18
CA LEU A 190 -8.10 4.63 -0.70
C LEU A 190 -9.16 5.46 -1.43
N LYS A 191 -10.26 4.84 -1.86
CA LYS A 191 -11.40 5.54 -2.48
C LYS A 191 -12.08 6.51 -1.51
N GLU A 192 -12.23 6.14 -0.24
CA GLU A 192 -12.78 7.03 0.78
C GLU A 192 -11.86 8.22 1.05
N LEU A 193 -10.54 7.99 1.15
CA LEU A 193 -9.56 9.08 1.30
C LEU A 193 -9.61 10.06 0.11
N MET A 194 -9.81 9.55 -1.10
CA MET A 194 -9.98 10.38 -2.29
C MET A 194 -11.20 11.31 -2.18
N GLN A 195 -12.29 10.88 -1.55
CA GLN A 195 -13.49 11.73 -1.39
C GLN A 195 -13.26 12.95 -0.50
N ASN A 196 -12.25 12.89 0.38
CA ASN A 196 -11.89 14.01 1.26
C ASN A 196 -11.08 15.10 0.52
N LEU A 197 -10.71 14.89 -0.74
CA LEU A 197 -9.97 15.88 -1.53
C LEU A 197 -10.94 16.94 -2.09
N PRO A 198 -10.58 18.24 -1.96
CA PRO A 198 -11.54 19.31 -2.18
C PRO A 198 -11.93 19.47 -3.65
N THR A 199 -11.00 19.28 -4.59
CA THR A 199 -11.26 19.51 -6.02
C THR A 199 -11.37 18.23 -6.83
N GLN A 200 -12.13 18.28 -7.95
CA GLN A 200 -12.19 17.16 -8.89
C GLN A 200 -10.83 16.86 -9.55
N SER A 201 -10.00 17.89 -9.75
CA SER A 201 -8.66 17.72 -10.31
C SER A 201 -7.77 16.87 -9.39
N GLU A 202 -7.72 17.20 -8.09
CA GLU A 202 -6.98 16.43 -7.10
C GLU A 202 -7.52 14.99 -6.97
N ARG A 203 -8.85 14.81 -7.04
CA ARG A 203 -9.45 13.47 -7.05
C ARG A 203 -9.02 12.65 -8.26
N ASN A 204 -9.01 13.24 -9.45
CA ASN A 204 -8.57 12.57 -10.68
C ASN A 204 -7.08 12.18 -10.60
N GLU A 205 -6.25 13.08 -10.08
CA GLU A 205 -4.82 12.82 -9.88
C GLU A 205 -4.59 11.70 -8.86
N TYR A 206 -5.25 11.75 -7.71
CA TYR A 206 -5.18 10.71 -6.69
C TYR A 206 -5.65 9.36 -7.23
N TYR A 207 -6.76 9.34 -7.98
CA TYR A 207 -7.25 8.11 -8.61
C TYR A 207 -6.18 7.49 -9.52
N LYS A 208 -5.61 8.30 -10.40
CA LYS A 208 -4.59 7.87 -11.37
C LYS A 208 -3.30 7.42 -10.70
N ASN A 209 -2.83 8.15 -9.69
CA ASN A 209 -1.49 7.95 -9.11
C ASN A 209 -1.48 7.01 -7.89
N ILE A 210 -2.62 6.83 -7.22
CA ILE A 210 -2.72 6.02 -5.98
C ILE A 210 -3.65 4.82 -6.16
N ILE A 211 -4.88 5.04 -6.64
CA ILE A 211 -5.90 3.97 -6.70
C ILE A 211 -5.60 2.99 -7.83
N VAL A 212 -5.28 3.47 -9.04
CA VAL A 212 -4.96 2.59 -10.18
C VAL A 212 -3.76 1.68 -9.86
N PRO A 213 -2.61 2.20 -9.38
CA PRO A 213 -1.49 1.33 -8.99
C PRO A 213 -1.82 0.33 -7.88
N ALA A 214 -2.69 0.71 -6.92
CA ALA A 214 -3.13 -0.21 -5.86
C ALA A 214 -4.04 -1.33 -6.41
N ILE A 215 -4.93 -1.02 -7.36
CA ILE A 215 -5.76 -2.03 -8.05
C ILE A 215 -4.86 -3.00 -8.83
N GLU A 216 -3.90 -2.48 -9.58
CA GLU A 216 -2.93 -3.30 -10.33
C GLU A 216 -2.09 -4.17 -9.41
N GLU A 217 -1.59 -3.61 -8.29
CA GLU A 217 -0.82 -4.36 -7.31
C GLU A 217 -1.65 -5.47 -6.64
N LYS A 218 -2.92 -5.20 -6.31
CA LYS A 218 -3.86 -6.19 -5.76
C LYS A 218 -4.11 -7.33 -6.76
N ALA A 219 -4.34 -7.01 -8.04
CA ALA A 219 -4.50 -8.01 -9.10
C ALA A 219 -3.22 -8.84 -9.31
N ASP A 220 -2.06 -8.18 -9.38
CA ASP A 220 -0.75 -8.83 -9.47
C ASP A 220 -0.53 -9.79 -8.29
N ARG A 221 -0.93 -9.38 -7.09
CA ARG A 221 -0.79 -10.18 -5.87
C ARG A 221 -1.69 -11.42 -5.90
N GLN A 222 -2.93 -11.28 -6.36
CA GLN A 222 -3.83 -12.41 -6.57
C GLN A 222 -3.29 -13.40 -7.61
N ASP A 223 -2.74 -12.90 -8.72
CA ASP A 223 -2.07 -13.76 -9.71
C ASP A 223 -0.89 -14.51 -9.07
N TYR A 224 -0.07 -13.80 -8.29
CA TYR A 224 1.08 -14.40 -7.62
C TYR A 224 0.67 -15.48 -6.61
N TYR A 225 -0.37 -15.24 -5.82
CA TYR A 225 -0.93 -16.22 -4.88
C TYR A 225 -1.49 -17.44 -5.59
N TRP A 226 -2.19 -17.24 -6.71
CA TRP A 226 -2.67 -18.34 -7.53
C TRP A 226 -1.49 -19.18 -8.05
N ILE A 227 -0.40 -18.54 -8.49
CA ILE A 227 0.81 -19.23 -8.95
C ILE A 227 1.46 -20.04 -7.82
N LEU A 228 1.56 -19.48 -6.61
CA LEU A 228 2.09 -20.22 -5.45
C LEU A 228 1.27 -21.48 -5.14
N GLU A 229 -0.04 -21.38 -5.23
CA GLU A 229 -0.97 -22.48 -4.92
C GLU A 229 -1.00 -23.55 -6.01
N HIS A 230 -0.94 -23.17 -7.29
CA HIS A 230 -1.21 -24.09 -8.40
C HIS A 230 0.04 -24.49 -9.20
N LEU A 231 1.11 -23.71 -9.10
CA LEU A 231 2.37 -23.87 -9.84
C LEU A 231 3.61 -23.54 -8.97
N PRO A 232 3.75 -24.11 -7.75
CA PRO A 232 4.83 -23.75 -6.82
C PRO A 232 6.22 -23.89 -7.42
N GLU A 233 6.47 -24.94 -8.22
CA GLU A 233 7.76 -25.18 -8.89
C GLU A 233 8.16 -24.11 -9.92
N SER A 234 7.17 -23.38 -10.45
CA SER A 234 7.41 -22.29 -11.41
C SER A 234 7.20 -20.91 -10.79
N ALA A 235 6.92 -20.85 -9.49
CA ALA A 235 6.63 -19.60 -8.81
C ALA A 235 7.88 -18.74 -8.66
N PRO A 236 7.80 -17.43 -8.93
CA PRO A 236 8.89 -16.52 -8.64
C PRO A 236 9.18 -16.49 -7.13
N LYS A 237 10.47 -16.40 -6.77
CA LYS A 237 10.95 -16.40 -5.37
C LYS A 237 10.29 -15.34 -4.48
N SER A 238 9.78 -14.26 -5.07
CA SER A 238 9.08 -13.20 -4.34
C SER A 238 8.08 -12.48 -5.24
N PHE A 239 7.07 -11.87 -4.63
CA PHE A 239 6.13 -11.00 -5.30
C PHE A 239 6.81 -9.85 -6.06
N GLY A 240 7.82 -9.21 -5.46
CA GLY A 240 8.61 -8.19 -6.16
C GLY A 240 9.35 -8.74 -7.38
N GLY A 241 9.86 -9.98 -7.30
CA GLY A 241 10.42 -10.68 -8.45
C GLY A 241 9.39 -10.91 -9.56
N TYR A 242 8.18 -11.36 -9.19
CA TYR A 242 7.05 -11.53 -10.11
C TYR A 242 6.67 -10.22 -10.82
N ARG A 243 6.50 -9.12 -10.09
CA ARG A 243 6.16 -7.83 -10.72
C ARG A 243 7.27 -7.32 -11.63
N ARG A 244 8.55 -7.50 -11.25
CA ARG A 244 9.68 -7.11 -12.11
C ARG A 244 9.69 -7.90 -13.43
N MET A 245 9.52 -9.22 -13.38
CA MET A 245 9.51 -10.05 -14.59
C MET A 245 8.29 -9.78 -15.49
N LYS A 246 7.12 -9.48 -14.89
CA LYS A 246 5.92 -9.03 -15.61
C LYS A 246 6.16 -7.71 -16.32
N LYS A 247 6.67 -6.70 -15.58
CA LYS A 247 6.95 -5.36 -16.14
C LYS A 247 8.00 -5.40 -17.25
N ALA A 248 9.06 -6.20 -17.08
CA ALA A 248 10.11 -6.35 -18.08
C ALA A 248 9.76 -7.33 -19.22
N ASN A 249 8.57 -7.96 -19.18
CA ASN A 249 8.10 -8.95 -20.14
C ASN A 249 9.15 -10.03 -20.49
N THR A 250 9.85 -10.53 -19.47
CA THR A 250 10.96 -11.47 -19.67
C THR A 250 10.49 -12.80 -20.28
N GLU A 251 11.37 -13.55 -20.95
CA GLU A 251 11.05 -14.89 -21.45
C GLU A 251 10.51 -15.84 -20.36
N ASN A 252 11.07 -15.74 -19.14
CA ASN A 252 10.61 -16.52 -17.99
C ASN A 252 9.16 -16.18 -17.62
N TYR A 253 8.76 -14.92 -17.76
CA TYR A 253 7.37 -14.51 -17.55
C TYR A 253 6.45 -15.06 -18.64
N LEU A 254 6.85 -15.02 -19.91
CA LEU A 254 6.08 -15.61 -21.00
C LEU A 254 5.86 -17.12 -20.82
N LYS A 255 6.91 -17.85 -20.43
CA LYS A 255 6.83 -19.28 -20.10
C LYS A 255 5.90 -19.54 -18.91
N LEU A 256 5.96 -18.70 -17.87
CA LEU A 256 5.06 -18.78 -16.72
C LEU A 256 3.59 -18.56 -17.12
N VAL A 257 3.31 -17.54 -17.94
CA VAL A 257 1.97 -17.26 -18.46
C VAL A 257 1.41 -18.44 -19.26
N GLN A 258 2.22 -19.06 -20.12
CA GLN A 258 1.83 -20.27 -20.84
C GLN A 258 1.43 -21.41 -19.89
N LYS A 259 2.23 -21.65 -18.84
CA LYS A 259 1.91 -22.66 -17.81
C LYS A 259 0.61 -22.33 -17.06
N VAL A 260 0.41 -21.07 -16.69
CA VAL A 260 -0.82 -20.60 -16.03
C VAL A 260 -2.04 -20.83 -16.92
N ASN A 261 -1.97 -20.45 -18.20
CA ASN A 261 -3.07 -20.61 -19.15
C ASN A 261 -3.43 -22.08 -19.36
N ASN A 262 -2.43 -22.95 -19.53
CA ASN A 262 -2.63 -24.39 -19.66
C ASN A 262 -3.31 -24.98 -18.41
N LYS A 263 -2.84 -24.60 -17.22
CA LYS A 263 -3.40 -25.08 -15.96
C LYS A 263 -4.84 -24.58 -15.76
N LYS A 264 -5.14 -23.31 -16.04
CA LYS A 264 -6.51 -22.75 -15.99
C LYS A 264 -7.45 -23.41 -17.00
N ALA A 265 -6.97 -23.78 -18.19
CA ALA A 265 -7.77 -24.48 -19.19
C ALA A 265 -8.19 -25.89 -18.73
N ILE A 266 -7.35 -26.58 -17.95
CA ILE A 266 -7.68 -27.90 -17.38
C ILE A 266 -8.81 -27.75 -16.35
N TYR A 267 -8.74 -26.77 -15.45
CA TYR A 267 -9.79 -26.53 -14.44
C TYR A 267 -11.15 -26.17 -15.04
N LYS A 268 -11.18 -25.53 -16.22
CA LYS A 268 -12.45 -25.20 -16.89
C LYS A 268 -13.13 -26.39 -17.57
N LYS A 269 -12.44 -27.53 -17.71
CA LYS A 269 -12.96 -28.76 -18.34
C LYS A 269 -13.46 -29.80 -17.33
N GLN A 270 -13.28 -29.55 -16.04
CA GLN A 270 -13.76 -30.36 -14.92
C GLN A 270 -15.03 -29.72 -14.35
#